data_AF-A0A845WRQ8-F1
#
_entry.id   AF-A0A845WRQ8-F1
#
_cell.length_a   1.000
_cell.length_b   1.000
_cell.length_c   1.000
_cell.angle_alpha   90.00
_cell.angle_beta   90.00
_cell.angle_gamma   90.00
#
_symmetry.space_group_name_H-M   'P 1'
#
loop_
_entity.id
_entity.type
_entity.pdbx_description
1 polymer ?
#
loop_
_entity_poly.entity_id
_entity_poly.type
_entity_poly.pdbx_seq_one_letter_code
_entity_poly.pdbx_strand_id
1 'polypeptide(L)' 'MRLVTPLEACQILDVPMEMLESMTAAGMIKMRRTQHGIRRYDLDCAPGELEEDDQSSKLSGR' A
#
# COMPACT_ATOMS: atom_id res chain seq x y z
N MET A 1 -6.41 11.98 -6.08
CA MET A 1 -6.23 10.65 -6.72
C MET A 1 -5.17 10.76 -7.81
N ARG A 2 -3.92 10.64 -7.41
CA ARG A 2 -2.74 10.64 -8.28
C ARG A 2 -2.47 9.19 -8.67
N LEU A 3 -2.99 8.82 -9.84
CA LEU A 3 -2.75 7.51 -10.44
C LEU A 3 -1.41 7.52 -11.17
N VAL A 4 -0.42 6.87 -10.58
CA VAL A 4 0.96 6.81 -11.11
C VAL A 4 1.23 5.47 -11.79
N THR A 5 2.26 5.45 -12.63
CA THR A 5 2.76 4.21 -13.25
C THR A 5 3.52 3.35 -12.23
N PRO A 6 3.77 2.05 -12.53
CA PRO A 6 4.54 1.19 -11.63
C PRO A 6 5.93 1.76 -11.30
N LEU A 7 6.62 2.33 -12.29
CA LEU A 7 7.96 2.89 -12.12
C LEU A 7 7.94 4.15 -11.25
N GLU A 8 6.98 5.05 -11.49
CA GLU A 8 6.79 6.22 -10.63
C GLU A 8 6.45 5.81 -9.20
N ALA A 9 5.64 4.76 -9.00
CA ALA A 9 5.31 4.27 -7.68
C ALA A 9 6.55 3.76 -6.92
N CYS A 10 7.40 2.97 -7.60
CA CYS A 10 8.68 2.53 -7.04
C CYS A 10 9.59 3.70 -6.65
N GLN A 11 9.66 4.75 -7.48
CA GLN A 11 10.49 5.93 -7.19
C GLN A 11 9.92 6.78 -6.05
N ILE A 12 8.60 6.93 -5.95
CA ILE A 12 7.96 7.73 -4.90
C ILE A 12 8.06 7.03 -3.54
N LEU A 13 7.91 5.71 -3.52
CA LEU A 13 7.95 4.90 -2.29
C LEU A 13 9.37 4.45 -1.93
N ASP A 14 10.34 4.64 -2.82
CA ASP A 14 11.71 4.14 -2.69
C ASP A 14 11.77 2.62 -2.45
N VAL A 15 10.97 1.85 -3.20
CA VAL A 15 10.88 0.39 -3.09
C VAL A 15 11.09 -0.31 -4.43
N PRO A 16 11.66 -1.53 -4.44
CA PRO A 16 11.75 -2.33 -5.64
C PRO A 16 10.38 -2.80 -6.12
N MET A 17 10.28 -3.16 -7.40
CA MET A 17 9.02 -3.57 -8.03
C MET A 17 8.40 -4.80 -7.36
N GLU A 18 9.20 -5.77 -6.93
CA GLU A 18 8.73 -6.95 -6.18
C GLU A 18 8.03 -6.57 -4.87
N MET A 19 8.55 -5.54 -4.19
CA MET A 19 7.97 -5.04 -2.95
C MET A 19 6.68 -4.25 -3.23
N LEU A 20 6.65 -3.45 -4.30
CA LEU A 20 5.43 -2.77 -4.75
C LEU A 20 4.31 -3.77 -5.08
N GLU A 21 4.63 -4.86 -5.76
CA GLU A 21 3.67 -5.94 -6.05
C GLU A 21 3.21 -6.65 -4.77
N SER A 22 4.12 -6.91 -3.83
CA SER A 22 3.80 -7.49 -2.52
C SER A 22 2.87 -6.60 -1.70
N MET A 23 3.13 -5.29 -1.65
CA MET A 23 2.26 -4.31 -0.98
C MET A 23 0.87 -4.25 -1.63
N THR A 24 0.80 -4.40 -2.95
CA THR A 24 -0.47 -4.45 -3.67
C THR A 24 -1.24 -5.74 -3.37
N ALA A 25 -0.54 -6.87 -3.34
CA ALA A 25 -1.13 -8.16 -2.96
C ALA A 25 -1.61 -8.17 -1.50
N ALA A 26 -0.89 -7.47 -0.62
CA ALA A 26 -1.28 -7.24 0.78
C ALA A 26 -2.43 -6.22 0.95
N GLY A 27 -2.88 -5.58 -0.13
CA GLY A 27 -3.94 -4.58 -0.09
C GLY A 27 -3.52 -3.21 0.46
N MET A 28 -2.22 -3.00 0.70
CA MET A 28 -1.68 -1.71 1.18
C MET A 28 -1.72 -0.61 0.12
N ILE A 29 -1.64 -0.99 -1.16
CA ILE A 29 -1.69 -0.06 -2.29
C ILE A 29 -2.77 -0.53 -3.26
N LYS A 30 -3.66 0.38 -3.67
CA LYS A 30 -4.67 0.09 -4.68
C LYS A 30 -4.07 0.18 -6.07
N MET A 31 -4.15 -0.94 -6.79
CA MET A 31 -3.82 -1.00 -8.21
C MET A 31 -5.11 -1.02 -9.04
N ARG A 32 -5.14 -0.20 -10.10
CA ARG A 32 -6.21 -0.16 -11.09
C ARG A 32 -5.67 -0.50 -12.47
N ARG A 33 -6.49 -1.17 -13.27
CA ARG A 33 -6.25 -1.35 -14.71
C ARG A 33 -7.08 -0.34 -15.47
N THR A 34 -6.45 0.38 -16.40
CA THR A 34 -7.16 1.24 -17.34
C THR A 34 -7.84 0.39 -18.43
N GLN A 35 -8.73 1.01 -19.21
CA GLN A 35 -9.41 0.35 -20.33
C GLN A 35 -8.44 -0.24 -21.38
N HIS A 36 -7.20 0.24 -21.42
CA HIS A 36 -6.13 -0.26 -22.31
C HIS A 36 -5.23 -1.32 -21.65
N GLY A 37 -5.60 -1.83 -20.46
CA GLY A 37 -4.80 -2.84 -19.74
C GLY A 37 -3.57 -2.28 -19.02
N ILE A 38 -3.39 -0.96 -18.98
CA ILE A 38 -2.24 -0.33 -18.33
C ILE A 38 -2.46 -0.33 -16.82
N ARG A 39 -1.44 -0.75 -16.07
CA ARG A 39 -1.43 -0.74 -14.61
C ARG A 39 -1.17 0.67 -14.08
N ARG A 40 -2.02 1.15 -13.17
CA ARG A 40 -1.88 2.42 -12.46
C ARG A 40 -2.03 2.18 -10.96
N TYR A 41 -1.17 2.79 -10.16
CA TYR A 41 -1.18 2.67 -8.70
C TYR A 41 -1.73 3.96 -8.09
N ASP A 42 -2.62 3.82 -7.11
CA ASP A 42 -3.19 4.92 -6.35
C ASP A 42 -2.39 5.09 -5.06
N LEU A 43 -1.53 6.12 -5.03
CA LEU A 43 -0.71 6.46 -3.87
C LEU A 43 -1.34 7.52 -2.97
N ASP A 44 -2.44 8.15 -3.40
CA ASP A 44 -3.21 9.08 -2.54
C ASP A 44 -4.04 8.32 -1.50
N CYS A 45 -4.29 7.03 -1.74
CA CYS A 45 -4.83 6.13 -0.75
C CYS A 45 -3.70 5.80 0.24
N ALA A 46 -3.30 6.77 1.05
CA ALA A 46 -2.44 6.54 2.19
C ALA A 46 -3.03 5.38 3.01
N PRO A 47 -2.21 4.44 3.52
CA PRO A 47 -2.63 3.57 4.60
C PRO A 47 -2.74 4.39 5.88
N GLY A 48 -3.68 5.34 5.93
CA GLY A 48 -4.38 5.66 7.16
C GLY A 48 -5.60 4.76 7.10
N GLU A 49 -5.59 3.56 7.64
CA GLU A 49 -5.19 3.21 8.99
C GLU A 49 -4.26 1.99 8.96
N LEU A 50 -2.95 2.18 9.07
CA LEU A 50 -2.21 1.26 9.94
C LEU A 50 -2.79 1.52 11.33
N GLU A 51 -3.83 0.76 11.69
CA GLU A 51 -4.14 0.54 13.09
C GLU A 51 -2.81 0.15 13.72
N GLU A 52 -2.24 1.08 14.48
CA GLU A 52 -1.23 0.75 15.47
C GLU A 52 -1.89 -0.34 16.31
N ASP A 53 -1.52 -1.59 16.05
CA ASP A 53 -1.86 -2.73 16.88
C ASP A 53 -1.23 -2.42 18.25
N ASP A 54 -1.99 -1.70 19.08
CA ASP A 54 -1.67 -1.43 20.47
C ASP A 54 -1.74 -2.77 21.19
N GLN A 55 -0.67 -3.55 21.07
CA GLN A 55 -0.34 -4.61 22.00
C GLN A 55 0.03 -4.00 23.37
N SER A 56 -0.87 -3.24 23.99
CA SER A 56 -0.81 -3.03 25.43
C SER A 56 -1.41 -4.25 26.12
N SER A 57 -0.54 -5.23 26.26
CA SER A 57 -0.60 -6.27 27.30
C SER A 57 -1.25 -5.76 28.58
N LYS A 58 -2.43 -6.28 28.92
CA LYS A 58 -2.90 -6.34 30.31
C LYS A 58 -3.22 -7.78 30.67
N LEU A 59 -2.14 -8.53 30.85
CA LEU A 59 -2.07 -9.54 31.90
C LEU A 59 -2.28 -8.84 33.25
N SER A 60 -3.03 -9.53 34.11
CA SER A 60 -3.04 -9.44 35.59
C SER A 60 -4.33 -8.89 36.21
N GLY A 61 -5.23 -9.85 36.51
CA GLY A 61 -5.66 -10.13 37.87
C GLY A 61 -6.65 -9.16 38.54
N ARG A 62 -7.89 -9.61 38.71
CA ARG A 62 -8.38 -10.07 40.03
C ARG A 62 -9.71 -10.81 39.89
#